data_AF-A0AAV3ACU9-F1
#
_entry.id   AF-A0AAV3ACU9-F1
#
_cell.length_a   1.000
_cell.length_b   1.000
_cell.length_c   1.000
_cell.angle_alpha   90.00
_cell.angle_beta   90.00
_cell.angle_gamma   90.00
#
_symmetry.space_group_name_H-M   'P 1'
#
loop_
_entity.id
_entity.type
_entity.pdbx_description
1 polymer ?
#
loop_
_entity_poly.entity_id
_entity_poly.type
_entity_poly.pdbx_seq_one_letter_code
_entity_poly.pdbx_strand_id
1 'polypeptide(L)'
;MEDEVCEFLKQNRETAEWLESIRGDCESDKLWKHRREFILRNLTDFCGPGQTPPALLSNHRGLDRLLAYSMVWTNHVFTGCRYPPPVMEKALKMAENIKITDAPVHTTRDELVSKVKKSGITSSNEGLNEVPSKRRSTDVSRTAAARTNLSEGLNSSANVGCTADQYREGQRTETSFYSSAVPQHWSGSNECHQKMVDAPRRPTDEDVKERQSFFNKLYKRVAWKLVSVGGFNPNLDYTEVLGDCIKTLKSTLDITFVPLKELAELPQNKTSQENIVCELRCQAVYIGMGCGKTKASAQAVASREAIKLFQKKKVVVKICKRKYSGHDVEDLVLLDEESHAPHLPPALKNPQDLL
;
A
#
# COMPACT_ATOMS: atom_id res chain seq x y z
N MET A 1 -28.59 -29.68 0.27
CA MET A 1 -28.39 -29.70 -1.19
C MET A 1 -26.91 -29.57 -1.37
N GLU A 2 -26.25 -30.68 -1.66
CA GLU A 2 -24.80 -30.72 -1.82
C GLU A 2 -24.40 -29.73 -2.92
N ASP A 3 -23.29 -29.03 -2.67
CA ASP A 3 -22.80 -27.92 -3.47
C ASP A 3 -22.51 -28.43 -4.89
N GLU A 4 -23.36 -28.09 -5.87
CA GLU A 4 -23.27 -28.56 -7.26
C GLU A 4 -21.85 -28.37 -7.84
N VAL A 5 -21.17 -27.32 -7.39
CA VAL A 5 -19.77 -27.05 -7.73
C VAL A 5 -18.79 -27.99 -7.05
N CYS A 6 -19.03 -28.42 -5.81
CA CYS A 6 -18.17 -29.43 -5.17
C CYS A 6 -18.28 -30.79 -5.89
N GLU A 7 -19.47 -31.20 -6.32
CA GLU A 7 -19.64 -32.42 -7.13
C GLU A 7 -18.93 -32.29 -8.49
N PHE A 8 -19.08 -31.16 -9.17
CA PHE A 8 -18.37 -30.87 -10.43
C PHE A 8 -16.85 -30.94 -10.25
N LEU A 9 -16.29 -30.36 -9.18
CA LEU A 9 -14.85 -30.35 -8.94
C LEU A 9 -14.27 -31.71 -8.54
N LYS A 10 -15.05 -32.56 -7.87
CA LYS A 10 -14.65 -33.96 -7.64
C LYS A 10 -14.48 -34.72 -8.96
N GLN A 11 -15.32 -34.43 -9.95
CA GLN A 11 -15.27 -35.05 -11.27
C GLN A 11 -14.20 -34.42 -12.19
N ASN A 12 -13.83 -33.16 -11.95
CA ASN A 12 -12.90 -32.39 -12.78
C ASN A 12 -11.65 -31.96 -11.99
N ARG A 13 -10.79 -32.94 -11.66
CA ARG A 13 -9.62 -32.74 -10.79
C ARG A 13 -8.65 -31.66 -11.29
N GLU A 14 -8.38 -31.61 -12.59
CA GLU A 14 -7.50 -30.58 -13.17
C GLU A 14 -8.06 -29.17 -12.97
N THR A 15 -9.38 -29.01 -13.09
CA THR A 15 -10.04 -27.71 -12.84
C THR A 15 -9.99 -27.34 -11.36
N ALA A 16 -10.10 -28.32 -10.46
CA ALA A 16 -9.97 -28.10 -9.03
C ALA A 16 -8.54 -27.67 -8.65
N GLU A 17 -7.52 -28.34 -9.16
CA GLU A 17 -6.12 -27.98 -8.93
C GLU A 17 -5.80 -26.59 -9.49
N TRP A 18 -6.31 -26.27 -10.68
CA TRP A 18 -6.20 -24.93 -11.26
C TRP A 18 -6.87 -23.86 -10.40
N LEU A 19 -8.10 -24.10 -9.92
CA LEU A 19 -8.79 -23.15 -9.04
C LEU A 19 -8.01 -22.92 -7.73
N GLU A 20 -7.50 -23.96 -7.09
CA GLU A 20 -6.73 -23.78 -5.86
C GLU A 20 -5.42 -23.02 -6.12
N SER A 21 -4.83 -23.13 -7.31
CA SER A 21 -3.63 -22.34 -7.67
C SER A 21 -3.86 -20.83 -7.82
N ILE A 22 -5.11 -20.40 -8.05
CA ILE A 22 -5.48 -18.97 -8.16
C ILE A 22 -6.13 -18.40 -6.90
N ARG A 23 -6.30 -19.22 -5.87
CA ARG A 23 -6.78 -18.80 -4.56
C ARG A 23 -5.74 -17.88 -3.91
N GLY A 24 -6.18 -16.75 -3.38
CA GLY A 24 -5.30 -15.83 -2.65
C GLY A 24 -5.05 -16.28 -1.21
N ASP A 25 -3.84 -16.05 -0.71
CA ASP A 25 -3.39 -16.45 0.63
C ASP A 25 -4.24 -15.88 1.79
N CYS A 26 -4.92 -14.75 1.56
CA CYS A 26 -5.74 -14.07 2.56
C CYS A 26 -7.24 -14.34 2.43
N GLU A 27 -7.65 -15.27 1.56
CA GLU A 27 -9.07 -15.59 1.35
C GLU A 27 -9.58 -16.62 2.37
N SER A 28 -10.58 -16.23 3.17
CA SER A 28 -11.30 -17.17 4.02
C SER A 28 -12.02 -18.23 3.16
N ASP A 29 -12.27 -19.41 3.72
CA ASP A 29 -12.99 -20.48 3.00
C ASP A 29 -14.37 -20.04 2.51
N LYS A 30 -15.04 -19.17 3.29
CA LYS A 30 -16.34 -18.61 2.91
C LYS A 30 -16.22 -17.68 1.69
N LEU A 31 -15.22 -16.80 1.67
CA LEU A 31 -14.93 -15.94 0.51
C LEU A 31 -14.57 -16.78 -0.71
N TRP A 32 -13.64 -17.72 -0.53
CA TRP A 32 -13.14 -18.57 -1.59
C TRP A 32 -14.25 -19.39 -2.22
N LYS A 33 -15.12 -20.01 -1.42
CA LYS A 33 -16.28 -20.78 -1.92
C LYS A 33 -17.10 -19.99 -2.95
N HIS A 34 -17.45 -18.74 -2.64
CA HIS A 34 -18.26 -17.92 -3.53
C HIS A 34 -17.45 -17.40 -4.73
N ARG A 35 -16.17 -17.06 -4.53
CA ARG A 35 -15.29 -16.65 -5.64
C ARG A 35 -15.10 -17.79 -6.65
N ARG A 36 -14.89 -19.01 -6.19
CA ARG A 36 -14.81 -20.23 -7.01
C ARG A 36 -16.07 -20.43 -7.85
N GLU A 37 -17.24 -20.28 -7.22
CA GLU A 37 -18.53 -20.39 -7.90
C GLU A 37 -18.64 -19.35 -9.03
N PHE A 38 -18.28 -18.11 -8.72
CA PHE A 38 -18.29 -17.02 -9.69
C PHE A 38 -17.40 -17.32 -10.89
N ILE A 39 -16.19 -17.82 -10.65
CA ILE A 39 -15.23 -18.14 -11.70
C ILE A 39 -15.80 -19.26 -12.58
N LEU A 40 -16.25 -20.38 -12.00
CA LEU A 40 -16.73 -21.55 -12.75
C LEU A 40 -17.91 -21.23 -13.66
N ARG A 41 -18.88 -20.45 -13.16
CA ARG A 41 -20.07 -20.09 -13.94
C ARG A 41 -19.80 -19.21 -15.14
N ASN A 42 -18.78 -18.38 -15.04
CA ASN A 42 -18.40 -17.47 -16.11
C ASN A 42 -17.30 -18.06 -17.00
N LEU A 43 -16.59 -19.11 -16.56
CA LEU A 43 -15.45 -19.67 -17.27
C LEU A 43 -15.82 -20.20 -18.67
N THR A 44 -17.02 -20.78 -18.82
CA THR A 44 -17.54 -21.30 -20.08
C THR A 44 -17.64 -20.22 -21.17
N ASP A 45 -17.94 -18.98 -20.79
CA ASP A 45 -18.06 -17.86 -21.72
C ASP A 45 -16.70 -17.41 -22.25
N PHE A 46 -15.61 -17.76 -21.57
CA PHE A 46 -14.24 -17.36 -21.94
C PHE A 46 -13.43 -18.50 -22.58
N CYS A 47 -13.69 -19.77 -22.24
CA CYS A 47 -12.94 -20.92 -22.73
C CYS A 47 -13.71 -21.75 -23.77
N GLY A 48 -15.02 -21.52 -23.95
CA GLY A 48 -15.87 -22.38 -24.77
C GLY A 48 -16.22 -23.71 -24.07
N PRO A 49 -17.22 -24.46 -24.56
CA PRO A 49 -17.66 -25.70 -23.92
C PRO A 49 -16.56 -26.79 -24.02
N GLY A 50 -16.18 -27.34 -22.86
CA GLY A 50 -15.29 -28.52 -22.77
C GLY A 50 -13.78 -28.25 -22.83
N GLN A 51 -13.33 -27.00 -22.75
CA GLN A 51 -11.89 -26.69 -22.70
C GLN A 51 -11.38 -26.60 -21.26
N THR A 52 -10.18 -27.15 -21.04
CA THR A 52 -9.42 -26.99 -19.80
C THR A 52 -9.03 -25.52 -19.60
N PRO A 53 -9.04 -25.01 -18.35
CA PRO A 53 -8.62 -23.64 -18.09
C PRO A 53 -7.19 -23.42 -18.60
N PRO A 54 -6.92 -22.33 -19.33
CA PRO A 54 -5.58 -22.10 -19.86
C PRO A 54 -4.58 -21.87 -18.72
N ALA A 55 -3.33 -22.26 -18.95
CA ALA A 55 -2.26 -22.11 -17.96
C ALA A 55 -2.17 -20.65 -17.46
N LEU A 56 -1.88 -20.45 -16.17
CA LEU A 56 -1.86 -19.12 -15.53
C LEU A 56 -0.89 -18.12 -16.16
N LEU A 57 0.06 -18.59 -16.97
CA LEU A 57 1.04 -17.79 -17.70
C LEU A 57 0.62 -17.48 -19.14
N SER A 58 -0.57 -17.90 -19.56
CA SER A 58 -1.14 -17.47 -20.83
C SER A 58 -1.60 -16.01 -20.71
N ASN A 59 -1.19 -15.15 -21.65
CA ASN A 59 -1.64 -13.75 -21.74
C ASN A 59 -3.13 -13.64 -22.17
N HIS A 60 -4.01 -14.44 -21.58
CA HIS A 60 -5.41 -14.52 -21.93
C HIS A 60 -6.19 -13.40 -21.25
N ARG A 61 -6.22 -12.22 -21.90
CA ARG A 61 -6.87 -11.00 -21.36
C ARG A 61 -8.33 -11.20 -20.90
N GLY A 62 -9.04 -12.18 -21.46
CA GLY A 62 -10.38 -12.55 -21.03
C GLY A 62 -10.41 -13.18 -19.62
N LEU A 63 -9.45 -14.06 -19.35
CA LEU A 63 -9.31 -14.73 -18.06
C LEU A 63 -8.88 -13.74 -16.97
N ASP A 64 -7.90 -12.87 -17.27
CA ASP A 64 -7.48 -11.82 -16.33
C ASP A 64 -8.65 -10.93 -15.90
N ARG A 65 -9.52 -10.57 -16.85
CA ARG A 65 -10.73 -9.81 -16.59
C ARG A 65 -11.71 -10.59 -15.73
N LEU A 66 -11.93 -11.87 -16.01
CA LEU A 66 -12.79 -12.73 -15.19
C LEU A 66 -12.29 -12.80 -13.75
N LEU A 67 -11.00 -13.05 -13.55
CA LEU A 67 -10.40 -13.11 -12.22
C LEU A 67 -10.55 -11.77 -11.49
N ALA A 68 -10.33 -10.64 -12.18
CA ALA A 68 -10.56 -9.32 -11.61
C ALA A 68 -12.03 -9.08 -11.22
N TYR A 69 -13.00 -9.45 -12.08
CA TYR A 69 -14.43 -9.33 -11.75
C TYR A 69 -14.82 -10.22 -10.57
N SER A 70 -14.25 -11.42 -10.45
CA SER A 70 -14.50 -12.32 -9.32
C SER A 70 -14.10 -11.66 -7.99
N MET A 71 -12.97 -10.96 -7.98
CA MET A 71 -12.46 -10.24 -6.81
C MET A 71 -13.28 -8.99 -6.49
N VAL A 72 -13.66 -8.22 -7.52
CA VAL A 72 -14.54 -7.04 -7.37
C VAL A 72 -15.86 -7.45 -6.72
N TRP A 73 -16.48 -8.51 -7.23
CA TRP A 73 -17.75 -8.99 -6.73
C TRP A 73 -17.64 -9.50 -5.28
N THR A 74 -16.66 -10.34 -4.95
CA THR A 74 -16.51 -10.84 -3.58
C THR A 74 -16.17 -9.75 -2.59
N ASN A 75 -15.28 -8.80 -2.94
CA ASN A 75 -15.00 -7.65 -2.08
C ASN A 75 -16.25 -6.78 -1.89
N HIS A 76 -17.03 -6.55 -2.93
CA HIS A 76 -18.27 -5.81 -2.79
C HIS A 76 -19.24 -6.48 -1.80
N VAL A 77 -19.48 -7.78 -1.96
CA VAL A 77 -20.43 -8.56 -1.16
C VAL A 77 -19.96 -8.74 0.29
N PHE A 78 -18.71 -9.12 0.49
CA PHE A 78 -18.22 -9.58 1.80
C PHE A 78 -17.45 -8.51 2.57
N THR A 79 -16.84 -7.54 1.90
CA THR A 79 -16.06 -6.47 2.55
C THR A 79 -16.65 -5.07 2.37
N GLY A 80 -17.73 -4.94 1.59
CA GLY A 80 -18.42 -3.67 1.39
C GLY A 80 -17.66 -2.69 0.48
N CYS A 81 -16.63 -3.15 -0.24
CA CYS A 81 -15.90 -2.31 -1.18
C CYS A 81 -16.83 -1.73 -2.27
N ARG A 82 -16.47 -0.55 -2.78
CA ARG A 82 -17.18 0.15 -3.85
C ARG A 82 -16.24 0.42 -5.00
N TYR A 83 -16.73 0.20 -6.21
CA TYR A 83 -16.02 0.38 -7.46
C TYR A 83 -16.84 1.28 -8.39
N PRO A 84 -16.27 1.81 -9.48
CA PRO A 84 -17.02 2.64 -10.43
C PRO A 84 -18.31 1.95 -10.92
N PRO A 85 -19.43 2.68 -11.09
CA PRO A 85 -20.72 2.09 -11.42
C PRO A 85 -20.70 1.11 -12.61
N PRO A 86 -20.02 1.39 -13.74
CA PRO A 86 -19.97 0.44 -14.87
C PRO A 86 -19.29 -0.89 -14.54
N VAL A 87 -18.29 -0.87 -13.65
CA VAL A 87 -17.58 -2.08 -13.21
C VAL A 87 -18.47 -2.88 -12.27
N MET A 88 -19.15 -2.20 -11.35
CA MET A 88 -20.08 -2.81 -10.41
C MET A 88 -21.26 -3.46 -11.10
N GLU A 89 -21.90 -2.76 -12.03
CA GLU A 89 -23.04 -3.28 -12.80
C GLU A 89 -22.67 -4.57 -13.53
N LYS A 90 -21.50 -4.58 -14.18
CA LYS A 90 -21.00 -5.76 -14.87
C LYS A 90 -20.68 -6.91 -13.91
N ALA A 91 -20.02 -6.64 -12.78
CA ALA A 91 -19.70 -7.66 -11.79
C ALA A 91 -20.97 -8.30 -11.19
N LEU A 92 -22.00 -7.50 -10.89
CA LEU A 92 -23.28 -7.99 -10.39
C LEU A 92 -24.04 -8.79 -11.45
N LYS A 93 -24.01 -8.36 -12.70
CA LYS A 93 -24.59 -9.10 -13.82
C LYS A 93 -23.92 -10.48 -14.01
N MET A 94 -22.59 -10.54 -13.91
CA MET A 94 -21.84 -11.81 -13.99
C MET A 94 -22.11 -12.75 -12.80
N ALA A 95 -22.57 -12.21 -11.68
CA ALA A 95 -22.94 -12.96 -10.49
C ALA A 95 -24.42 -13.35 -10.44
N GLU A 96 -25.19 -13.05 -11.49
CA GLU A 96 -26.61 -13.38 -11.55
C GLU A 96 -26.78 -14.89 -11.30
N ASN A 97 -27.69 -15.24 -10.38
CA ASN A 97 -27.96 -16.60 -9.89
C ASN A 97 -26.99 -17.19 -8.85
N ILE A 98 -25.91 -16.51 -8.44
CA ILE A 98 -25.08 -16.98 -7.33
C ILE A 98 -25.80 -16.70 -6.00
N LYS A 99 -26.25 -17.77 -5.34
CA LYS A 99 -26.97 -17.68 -4.06
C LYS A 99 -25.99 -17.46 -2.92
N ILE A 100 -26.15 -16.36 -2.18
CA ILE A 100 -25.41 -16.09 -0.94
C ILE A 100 -26.41 -16.21 0.21
N THR A 101 -26.29 -17.25 1.03
CA THR A 101 -27.21 -17.48 2.16
C THR A 101 -26.91 -16.61 3.38
N ASP A 102 -25.66 -16.15 3.54
CA ASP A 102 -25.20 -15.41 4.73
C ASP A 102 -24.32 -14.20 4.35
N ALA A 103 -24.83 -13.29 3.52
CA ALA A 103 -24.11 -12.08 3.13
C ALA A 103 -24.04 -11.09 4.32
N PRO A 104 -22.86 -10.54 4.65
CA PRO A 104 -22.77 -9.49 5.65
C PRO A 104 -23.57 -8.25 5.24
N VAL A 105 -24.38 -7.70 6.15
CA VAL A 105 -25.09 -6.44 5.92
C VAL A 105 -24.12 -5.28 6.16
N HIS A 106 -23.64 -4.67 5.09
CA HIS A 106 -22.77 -3.50 5.16
C HIS A 106 -23.61 -2.24 5.30
N THR A 107 -23.69 -1.68 6.50
CA THR A 107 -24.26 -0.34 6.68
C THR A 107 -23.26 0.69 6.16
N THR A 108 -23.70 1.51 5.21
CA THR A 108 -22.81 2.53 4.64
C THR A 108 -22.73 3.75 5.57
N ARG A 109 -21.60 4.47 5.51
CA ARG A 109 -21.47 5.79 6.14
C ARG A 109 -22.60 6.73 5.71
N ASP A 110 -22.99 6.69 4.43
CA ASP A 110 -24.06 7.54 3.90
C ASP A 110 -25.45 7.11 4.41
N GLU A 111 -25.70 5.81 4.61
CA GLU A 111 -26.89 5.33 5.34
C GLU A 111 -26.89 5.73 6.80
N LEU A 112 -25.75 5.70 7.48
CA LEU A 112 -25.64 6.16 8.87
C LEU A 112 -25.86 7.67 8.97
N VAL A 113 -25.29 8.46 8.06
CA VAL A 113 -25.45 9.92 8.01
C VAL A 113 -26.87 10.31 7.56
N SER A 114 -27.50 9.55 6.66
CA SER A 114 -28.89 9.77 6.26
C SER A 114 -29.90 9.31 7.32
N LYS A 115 -29.59 8.26 8.09
CA LYS A 115 -30.35 7.89 9.30
C LYS A 115 -30.24 8.97 10.38
N VAL A 116 -29.05 9.54 10.62
CA VAL A 116 -28.88 10.69 11.54
C VAL A 116 -29.66 11.92 11.05
N LYS A 117 -29.71 12.19 9.74
CA LYS A 117 -30.56 13.25 9.16
C LYS A 117 -32.07 12.95 9.24
N LYS A 118 -32.48 11.68 9.21
CA LYS A 118 -33.89 11.28 9.36
C LYS A 118 -34.34 11.16 10.82
N SER A 119 -33.42 10.95 11.77
CA SER A 119 -33.70 10.86 13.20
C SER A 119 -33.59 12.20 13.94
N GLY A 120 -33.10 13.25 13.28
CA GLY A 120 -33.19 14.63 13.76
C GLY A 120 -34.53 15.25 13.38
N ILE A 121 -35.39 15.50 14.38
CA ILE A 121 -36.72 16.09 14.32
C ILE A 121 -37.86 15.08 14.07
N THR A 122 -38.22 14.33 15.11
CA THR A 122 -39.63 13.96 15.35
C THR A 122 -40.03 14.46 16.74
N SER A 123 -40.39 15.74 16.80
CA SER A 123 -41.27 16.29 17.84
C SER A 123 -42.68 16.28 17.26
N SER A 124 -43.60 15.73 18.05
CA SER A 124 -44.98 15.41 17.77
C SER A 124 -45.77 16.56 17.12
N ASN A 125 -46.53 16.25 16.08
CA ASN A 125 -47.99 16.48 16.08
C ASN A 125 -48.66 15.73 14.93
N GLU A 126 -49.75 15.04 15.29
CA GLU A 126 -50.66 14.37 14.37
C GLU A 126 -51.44 15.35 13.50
N GLY A 127 -51.90 14.87 12.34
CA GLY A 127 -53.14 15.38 11.74
C GLY A 127 -53.16 15.65 10.23
N LEU A 128 -53.73 14.68 9.51
CA LEU A 128 -54.66 14.83 8.36
C LEU A 128 -54.13 15.03 6.92
N ASN A 129 -54.41 13.98 6.14
CA ASN A 129 -54.96 13.94 4.77
C ASN A 129 -54.12 14.34 3.54
N GLU A 130 -53.69 13.29 2.84
CA GLU A 130 -54.00 12.92 1.44
C GLU A 130 -53.81 13.89 0.25
N VAL A 131 -52.98 13.37 -0.66
CA VAL A 131 -53.07 13.31 -2.14
C VAL A 131 -52.35 14.39 -2.99
N PRO A 132 -51.46 13.98 -3.94
CA PRO A 132 -50.63 14.88 -4.73
C PRO A 132 -51.27 15.22 -6.08
N SER A 133 -51.02 16.43 -6.61
CA SER A 133 -51.30 16.73 -8.02
C SER A 133 -50.36 17.76 -8.65
N LYS A 134 -49.71 17.25 -9.70
CA LYS A 134 -48.96 17.83 -10.84
C LYS A 134 -49.27 19.27 -11.31
N ARG A 135 -48.18 19.89 -11.79
CA ARG A 135 -48.03 20.91 -12.88
C ARG A 135 -48.52 22.32 -12.47
N ARG A 136 -47.82 23.42 -12.75
CA ARG A 136 -47.22 23.85 -14.03
C ARG A 136 -46.27 25.05 -13.81
N SER A 137 -45.47 25.31 -14.83
CA SER A 137 -44.30 26.18 -14.99
C SER A 137 -44.49 27.71 -14.90
N THR A 138 -43.34 28.39 -15.05
CA THR A 138 -43.02 29.81 -15.44
C THR A 138 -42.90 30.81 -14.29
N ASP A 139 -41.70 31.25 -13.88
CA ASP A 139 -40.70 32.15 -14.50
C ASP A 139 -40.88 33.60 -13.99
N VAL A 140 -39.77 34.36 -14.01
CA VAL A 140 -39.59 35.81 -13.78
C VAL A 140 -38.98 36.21 -12.41
N SER A 141 -37.65 36.16 -12.39
CA SER A 141 -36.71 37.30 -12.29
C SER A 141 -36.82 38.37 -11.17
N ARG A 142 -35.63 38.63 -10.55
CA ARG A 142 -35.09 39.92 -10.04
C ARG A 142 -35.77 40.44 -8.75
N THR A 143 -35.13 41.01 -7.72
CA THR A 143 -33.85 41.71 -7.46
C THR A 143 -33.75 41.85 -5.93
N ALA A 144 -32.62 41.57 -5.29
CA ALA A 144 -31.67 42.52 -4.69
C ALA A 144 -32.10 43.31 -3.42
N ALA A 145 -31.10 43.53 -2.56
CA ALA A 145 -31.01 44.44 -1.40
C ALA A 145 -31.53 43.86 -0.07
N ALA A 146 -30.62 43.57 0.87
CA ALA A 146 -30.14 44.49 1.92
C ALA A 146 -30.90 44.16 3.22
N ARG A 147 -30.35 44.19 4.43
CA ARG A 147 -29.11 44.69 5.03
C ARG A 147 -29.22 44.26 6.51
N THR A 148 -28.08 44.00 7.17
CA THR A 148 -27.75 44.34 8.58
C THR A 148 -28.65 43.79 9.71
N ASN A 149 -28.21 43.46 10.91
CA ASN A 149 -26.94 43.44 11.62
C ASN A 149 -27.27 42.96 13.05
N LEU A 150 -26.24 42.55 13.81
CA LEU A 150 -26.15 42.61 15.29
C LEU A 150 -27.10 41.65 16.03
N SER A 151 -26.79 41.10 17.19
CA SER A 151 -25.66 41.09 18.13
C SER A 151 -26.11 40.12 19.23
N GLU A 152 -25.23 39.35 19.87
CA GLU A 152 -24.82 39.50 21.28
C GLU A 152 -24.38 38.08 21.68
N GLY A 153 -23.21 37.87 22.27
CA GLY A 153 -22.98 38.09 23.71
C GLY A 153 -22.79 36.70 24.32
N LEU A 154 -21.58 36.33 24.74
CA LEU A 154 -21.17 36.31 26.16
C LEU A 154 -22.07 35.36 26.98
N ASN A 155 -21.62 34.30 27.66
CA ASN A 155 -20.46 34.22 28.53
C ASN A 155 -20.33 32.79 29.14
N SER A 156 -19.09 32.45 29.51
CA SER A 156 -18.63 31.74 30.74
C SER A 156 -19.05 30.27 30.98
N SER A 157 -18.09 29.34 30.99
CA SER A 157 -17.25 28.85 32.13
C SER A 157 -17.96 27.75 32.95
N ALA A 158 -17.36 26.65 33.43
CA ALA A 158 -16.00 26.34 33.89
C ALA A 158 -15.73 24.82 33.69
N ASN A 159 -14.50 24.37 33.36
CA ASN A 159 -13.40 23.94 34.25
C ASN A 159 -13.81 22.82 35.25
N VAL A 160 -13.18 21.64 35.33
CA VAL A 160 -11.85 21.27 35.90
C VAL A 160 -11.61 19.78 35.53
N GLY A 161 -10.43 19.21 35.34
CA GLY A 161 -9.05 19.65 35.50
C GLY A 161 -8.07 18.58 35.01
N CYS A 162 -6.87 19.03 34.67
CA CYS A 162 -5.72 18.24 34.25
C CYS A 162 -4.62 18.46 35.30
N THR A 163 -3.92 17.41 35.72
CA THR A 163 -2.72 17.51 36.56
C THR A 163 -1.50 17.00 35.80
N ALA A 164 -0.47 17.84 35.79
CA ALA A 164 0.84 17.64 35.19
C ALA A 164 1.87 17.22 36.25
N ASP A 165 2.98 16.60 35.81
CA ASP A 165 4.36 16.78 36.30
C ASP A 165 5.30 16.14 35.24
N GLN A 166 6.07 16.92 34.47
CA GLN A 166 7.40 17.49 34.71
C GLN A 166 8.58 16.51 34.56
N TYR A 167 9.54 16.87 33.69
CA TYR A 167 11.02 16.81 33.79
C TYR A 167 11.58 16.85 32.35
N ARG A 168 12.65 17.56 31.95
CA ARG A 168 13.34 18.81 32.33
C ARG A 168 14.36 19.01 31.19
N GLU A 169 14.29 20.12 30.46
CA GLU A 169 15.20 20.43 29.36
C GLU A 169 16.26 21.44 29.84
N GLY A 170 17.54 21.16 29.56
CA GLY A 170 18.68 21.97 29.97
C GLY A 170 19.35 22.66 28.78
N GLN A 171 19.22 23.99 28.74
CA GLN A 171 19.88 24.91 27.81
C GLN A 171 21.34 25.22 28.21
N ARG A 172 22.19 25.51 27.20
CA ARG A 172 23.17 26.62 27.07
C ARG A 172 24.35 26.20 26.16
N THR A 173 24.94 27.01 25.29
CA THR A 173 25.01 28.49 25.11
C THR A 173 25.39 28.79 23.65
N GLU A 174 24.83 29.87 23.10
CA GLU A 174 25.37 30.59 21.94
C GLU A 174 26.62 31.40 22.32
N THR A 175 27.54 31.59 21.38
CA THR A 175 28.19 32.91 21.12
C THR A 175 28.97 32.87 19.80
N SER A 176 28.63 33.79 18.90
CA SER A 176 29.43 34.16 17.73
C SER A 176 30.53 35.14 18.16
N PHE A 177 31.68 35.12 17.49
CA PHE A 177 32.51 36.33 17.24
C PHE A 177 33.51 36.06 16.10
N TYR A 178 33.55 37.00 15.15
CA TYR A 178 34.56 37.15 14.10
C TYR A 178 35.86 37.69 14.72
N SER A 179 37.03 37.12 14.40
CA SER A 179 38.27 37.88 14.28
C SER A 179 39.34 37.12 13.51
N SER A 180 40.01 37.85 12.63
CA SER A 180 41.17 37.50 11.82
C SER A 180 42.45 37.27 12.64
N ALA A 181 43.22 36.24 12.29
CA ALA A 181 44.68 36.22 12.43
C ALA A 181 45.28 35.07 11.60
N VAL A 182 46.20 35.40 10.69
CA VAL A 182 47.11 34.47 10.04
C VAL A 182 48.29 34.22 10.98
N PRO A 183 48.77 32.98 11.11
CA PRO A 183 50.22 32.77 11.07
C PRO A 183 50.65 31.73 10.05
N GLN A 184 51.78 32.04 9.43
CA GLN A 184 52.50 31.26 8.45
C GLN A 184 53.15 30.00 9.05
N HIS A 185 53.26 29.00 8.18
CA HIS A 185 54.31 27.99 8.11
C HIS A 185 54.29 26.85 9.16
N TRP A 186 53.71 25.72 8.76
CA TRP A 186 54.30 24.40 9.04
C TRP A 186 54.01 23.45 7.88
N SER A 187 55.09 23.02 7.22
CA SER A 187 55.11 21.94 6.25
C SER A 187 54.75 20.62 6.92
N GLY A 188 53.62 20.05 6.53
CA GLY A 188 53.16 18.72 6.92
C GLY A 188 52.16 18.24 5.89
N SER A 189 52.45 17.12 5.26
CA SER A 189 51.67 16.43 4.23
C SER A 189 50.20 16.25 4.62
N ASN A 190 49.33 17.07 4.04
CA ASN A 190 47.89 16.87 4.07
C ASN A 190 47.50 15.87 2.98
N GLU A 191 47.48 14.58 3.32
CA GLU A 191 46.74 13.60 2.54
C GLU A 191 45.26 13.73 2.90
N CYS A 192 44.63 14.76 2.31
CA CYS A 192 43.18 14.90 2.32
C CYS A 192 42.61 13.69 1.58
N HIS A 193 42.08 12.72 2.33
CA HIS A 193 41.27 11.65 1.78
C HIS A 193 39.93 12.25 1.35
N GLN A 194 39.95 12.97 0.24
CA GLN A 194 38.77 13.20 -0.57
C GLN A 194 38.32 11.81 -1.03
N LYS A 195 37.22 11.28 -0.50
CA LYS A 195 36.57 10.12 -1.11
C LYS A 195 36.20 10.54 -2.53
N MET A 196 37.01 10.12 -3.50
CA MET A 196 36.62 10.17 -4.91
C MET A 196 35.31 9.39 -5.01
N VAL A 197 34.25 10.08 -5.43
CA VAL A 197 33.00 9.40 -5.77
C VAL A 197 33.34 8.62 -7.03
N ASP A 198 33.36 7.29 -6.92
CA ASP A 198 33.67 6.42 -8.05
C ASP A 198 32.72 6.73 -9.21
N ALA A 199 33.25 6.70 -10.42
CA ALA A 199 32.47 6.97 -11.61
C ALA A 199 31.31 5.96 -11.72
N PRO A 200 30.12 6.38 -12.21
CA PRO A 200 28.98 5.49 -12.34
C PRO A 200 29.37 4.24 -13.14
N ARG A 201 29.16 3.05 -12.55
CA ARG A 201 29.51 1.77 -13.17
C ARG A 201 28.35 0.79 -13.09
N ARG A 202 28.34 -0.18 -14.01
CA ARG A 202 27.33 -1.25 -14.02
C ARG A 202 27.61 -2.27 -12.91
N PRO A 203 26.57 -2.83 -12.25
CA PRO A 203 26.75 -3.92 -11.32
C PRO A 203 27.30 -5.17 -12.02
N THR A 204 28.15 -5.94 -11.34
CA THR A 204 28.75 -7.18 -11.83
C THR A 204 28.33 -8.40 -11.01
N ASP A 205 28.61 -9.60 -11.51
CA ASP A 205 28.39 -10.85 -10.75
C ASP A 205 29.27 -10.91 -9.49
N GLU A 206 30.44 -10.25 -9.50
CA GLU A 206 31.30 -10.08 -8.34
C GLU A 206 30.60 -9.25 -7.26
N ASP A 207 29.95 -8.14 -7.65
CA ASP A 207 29.15 -7.32 -6.73
C ASP A 207 28.04 -8.13 -6.05
N VAL A 208 27.38 -9.01 -6.81
CA VAL A 208 26.34 -9.93 -6.31
C VAL A 208 26.93 -10.89 -5.28
N LYS A 209 28.04 -11.58 -5.62
CA LYS A 209 28.69 -12.56 -4.74
C LYS A 209 29.14 -11.92 -3.43
N GLU A 210 29.74 -10.74 -3.49
CA GLU A 210 30.24 -10.00 -2.32
C GLU A 210 29.08 -9.71 -1.34
N ARG A 211 27.99 -9.15 -1.85
CA ARG A 211 26.83 -8.72 -1.05
C ARG A 211 25.95 -9.89 -0.61
N GLN A 212 25.87 -10.98 -1.38
CA GLN A 212 25.06 -12.16 -1.03
C GLN A 212 25.43 -12.73 0.35
N SER A 213 26.73 -12.74 0.69
CA SER A 213 27.21 -13.26 1.98
C SER A 213 26.66 -12.45 3.17
N PHE A 214 26.54 -11.13 3.01
CA PHE A 214 25.94 -10.23 3.99
C PHE A 214 24.44 -10.49 4.14
N PHE A 215 23.70 -10.56 3.01
CA PHE A 215 22.26 -10.78 3.05
C PHE A 215 21.86 -12.16 3.58
N ASN A 216 22.70 -13.19 3.40
CA ASN A 216 22.52 -14.48 4.07
C ASN A 216 22.62 -14.36 5.61
N LYS A 217 23.52 -13.53 6.12
CA LYS A 217 23.64 -13.26 7.57
C LYS A 217 22.47 -12.43 8.06
N LEU A 218 22.06 -11.42 7.28
CA LEU A 218 20.91 -10.57 7.60
C LEU A 218 19.62 -11.38 7.67
N TYR A 219 19.40 -12.29 6.71
CA TYR A 219 18.27 -13.21 6.71
C TYR A 219 18.17 -14.01 7.99
N LYS A 220 19.28 -14.63 8.42
CA LYS A 220 19.31 -15.37 9.69
C LYS A 220 18.95 -14.46 10.86
N ARG A 221 19.57 -13.28 10.97
CA ARG A 221 19.32 -12.33 12.06
C ARG A 221 17.86 -11.88 12.11
N VAL A 222 17.29 -11.49 10.98
CA VAL A 222 15.88 -11.07 10.87
C VAL A 222 14.96 -12.22 11.25
N ALA A 223 15.18 -13.43 10.73
CA ALA A 223 14.39 -14.61 11.08
C ALA A 223 14.41 -14.88 12.59
N TRP A 224 15.59 -14.88 13.22
CA TRP A 224 15.72 -15.04 14.67
C TRP A 224 15.01 -13.94 15.45
N LYS A 225 15.16 -12.67 15.04
CA LYS A 225 14.51 -11.54 15.69
C LYS A 225 12.99 -11.66 15.58
N LEU A 226 12.46 -12.02 14.40
CA LEU A 226 11.02 -12.26 14.20
C LEU A 226 10.51 -13.38 15.10
N VAL A 227 11.20 -14.52 15.21
CA VAL A 227 10.82 -15.60 16.14
C VAL A 227 10.77 -15.09 17.58
N SER A 228 11.76 -14.29 18.01
CA SER A 228 11.82 -13.78 19.38
C SER A 228 10.68 -12.79 19.74
N VAL A 229 10.12 -12.09 18.75
CA VAL A 229 9.04 -11.10 18.93
C VAL A 229 7.65 -11.66 18.61
N GLY A 230 7.52 -12.99 18.46
CA GLY A 230 6.24 -13.65 18.21
C GLY A 230 5.81 -13.68 16.74
N GLY A 231 6.76 -13.55 15.80
CA GLY A 231 6.52 -13.58 14.37
C GLY A 231 6.07 -12.24 13.79
N PHE A 232 5.66 -12.26 12.53
CA PHE A 232 5.20 -11.07 11.82
C PHE A 232 3.78 -10.68 12.27
N ASN A 233 3.62 -9.46 12.79
CA ASN A 233 2.35 -9.00 13.32
C ASN A 233 2.18 -7.47 13.11
N PRO A 234 0.93 -6.97 12.98
CA PRO A 234 0.68 -5.58 12.59
C PRO A 234 1.15 -4.52 13.61
N ASN A 235 1.38 -4.92 14.87
CA ASN A 235 1.79 -4.03 15.96
C ASN A 235 3.31 -3.91 16.07
N LEU A 236 4.07 -4.71 15.33
CA LEU A 236 5.53 -4.71 15.35
C LEU A 236 6.08 -3.50 14.60
N ASP A 237 7.04 -2.79 15.22
CA ASP A 237 7.81 -1.78 14.52
C ASP A 237 8.89 -2.45 13.64
N TYR A 238 8.54 -2.65 12.37
CA TYR A 238 9.44 -3.21 11.37
C TYR A 238 10.67 -2.34 11.10
N THR A 239 10.59 -1.04 11.37
CA THR A 239 11.68 -0.09 11.17
C THR A 239 12.80 -0.37 12.17
N GLU A 240 12.43 -0.52 13.44
CA GLU A 240 13.35 -0.85 14.52
C GLU A 240 13.95 -2.25 14.32
N VAL A 241 13.11 -3.26 14.04
CA VAL A 241 13.56 -4.64 13.81
C VAL A 241 14.59 -4.73 12.68
N LEU A 242 14.32 -4.08 11.54
CA LEU A 242 15.24 -4.08 10.40
C LEU A 242 16.53 -3.32 10.72
N GLY A 243 16.41 -2.13 11.34
CA GLY A 243 17.53 -1.28 11.72
C GLY A 243 18.48 -1.98 12.70
N ASP A 244 17.95 -2.62 13.74
CA ASP A 244 18.71 -3.39 14.73
C ASP A 244 19.50 -4.54 14.10
N CYS A 245 18.85 -5.29 13.19
CA CYS A 245 19.49 -6.42 12.52
C CYS A 245 20.65 -5.97 11.62
N ILE A 246 20.46 -4.87 10.87
CA ILE A 246 21.50 -4.29 10.01
C ILE A 246 22.65 -3.72 10.84
N LYS A 247 22.34 -2.99 11.92
CA LYS A 247 23.32 -2.40 12.84
C LYS A 247 24.16 -3.49 13.53
N THR A 248 23.55 -4.60 13.93
CA THR A 248 24.24 -5.77 14.50
C THR A 248 25.30 -6.35 13.54
N LEU A 249 25.07 -6.24 12.23
CA LEU A 249 26.01 -6.69 11.20
C LEU A 249 27.03 -5.60 10.81
N LYS A 250 27.10 -4.49 11.57
CA LYS A 250 28.00 -3.35 11.32
C LYS A 250 27.81 -2.71 9.94
N SER A 251 26.57 -2.70 9.45
CA SER A 251 26.20 -2.02 8.22
C SER A 251 25.21 -0.88 8.51
N THR A 252 24.96 -0.05 7.51
CA THR A 252 23.99 1.05 7.57
C THR A 252 22.80 0.77 6.65
N LEU A 253 21.64 1.30 7.04
CA LEU A 253 20.45 1.34 6.20
C LEU A 253 20.39 2.71 5.53
N ASP A 254 20.43 2.71 4.20
CA ASP A 254 20.34 3.93 3.40
C ASP A 254 18.87 4.22 3.09
N ILE A 255 18.44 5.43 3.44
CA ILE A 255 17.04 5.83 3.34
C ILE A 255 16.94 7.07 2.45
N THR A 256 16.19 6.97 1.37
CA THR A 256 15.96 8.07 0.43
C THR A 256 14.49 8.43 0.41
N PHE A 257 14.18 9.72 0.59
CA PHE A 257 12.82 10.24 0.54
C PHE A 257 12.63 11.16 -0.66
N VAL A 258 11.59 10.93 -1.45
CA VAL A 258 11.20 11.76 -2.60
C VAL A 258 9.70 12.05 -2.53
N PRO A 259 9.26 13.31 -2.62
CA PRO A 259 7.85 13.67 -2.77
C PRO A 259 7.24 13.01 -4.02
N LEU A 260 6.05 12.43 -3.91
CA LEU A 260 5.41 11.70 -5.00
C LEU A 260 5.16 12.58 -6.24
N LYS A 261 4.95 13.89 -6.05
CA LYS A 261 4.83 14.88 -7.13
C LYS A 261 6.07 14.94 -8.04
N GLU A 262 7.25 14.58 -7.54
CA GLU A 262 8.51 14.57 -8.30
C GLU A 262 8.70 13.28 -9.10
N LEU A 263 7.86 12.27 -8.86
CA LEU A 263 7.83 11.02 -9.60
C LEU A 263 6.72 11.09 -10.64
N ALA A 264 7.08 11.50 -11.86
CA ALA A 264 6.17 11.54 -13.02
C ALA A 264 5.68 10.15 -13.47
N GLU A 265 6.28 9.07 -12.93
CA GLU A 265 6.10 7.68 -13.40
C GLU A 265 5.10 6.85 -12.58
N LEU A 266 4.57 7.38 -11.46
CA LEU A 266 3.62 6.67 -10.60
C LEU A 266 2.20 7.21 -10.81
N PRO A 267 1.14 6.37 -10.77
CA PRO A 267 -0.24 6.82 -10.96
C PRO A 267 -0.63 7.84 -9.87
N GLN A 268 -0.70 9.12 -10.27
CA GLN A 268 -1.02 10.23 -9.36
C GLN A 268 -2.54 10.43 -9.29
N ASN A 269 -3.13 10.25 -8.10
CA ASN A 269 -4.44 10.80 -7.77
C ASN A 269 -4.27 12.20 -7.17
N LYS A 270 -5.22 13.11 -7.40
CA LYS A 270 -5.17 14.52 -6.92
C LYS A 270 -4.96 14.65 -5.40
N THR A 271 -5.39 13.66 -4.61
CA THR A 271 -5.21 13.59 -3.15
C THR A 271 -3.91 12.93 -2.68
N SER A 272 -3.10 12.38 -3.60
CA SER A 272 -1.85 11.67 -3.30
C SER A 272 -0.60 12.49 -3.61
N GLN A 273 -0.73 13.69 -4.20
CA GLN A 273 0.41 14.53 -4.60
C GLN A 273 1.30 15.01 -3.44
N GLU A 274 0.77 14.98 -2.21
CA GLU A 274 1.51 15.32 -0.98
C GLU A 274 2.22 14.13 -0.34
N ASN A 275 2.03 12.91 -0.86
CA ASN A 275 2.66 11.73 -0.27
C ASN A 275 4.17 11.75 -0.51
N ILE A 276 4.90 11.09 0.38
CA ILE A 276 6.34 10.88 0.34
C ILE A 276 6.59 9.40 0.01
N VAL A 277 7.46 9.17 -0.96
CA VAL A 277 8.00 7.85 -1.28
C VAL A 277 9.32 7.67 -0.54
N CYS A 278 9.52 6.49 0.03
CA CYS A 278 10.71 6.09 0.75
C CYS A 278 11.31 4.85 0.07
N GLU A 279 12.57 4.94 -0.36
CA GLU A 279 13.38 3.81 -0.82
C GLU A 279 14.38 3.42 0.27
N LEU A 280 14.44 2.12 0.55
CA LEU A 280 15.41 1.50 1.46
C LEU A 280 16.46 0.73 0.67
N ARG A 281 17.73 0.99 0.98
CA ARG A 281 18.87 0.23 0.44
C ARG A 281 19.82 -0.15 1.57
N CYS A 282 20.59 -1.22 1.37
CA CYS A 282 21.63 -1.63 2.28
C CYS A 282 22.79 -2.21 1.46
N GLN A 283 24.01 -1.72 1.67
CA GLN A 283 25.17 -2.05 0.83
C GLN A 283 24.90 -1.83 -0.67
N ALA A 284 24.29 -0.70 -1.01
CA ALA A 284 23.81 -0.36 -2.36
C ALA A 284 22.69 -1.25 -2.94
N VAL A 285 22.33 -2.36 -2.28
CA VAL A 285 21.24 -3.26 -2.73
C VAL A 285 19.89 -2.68 -2.33
N TYR A 286 18.98 -2.57 -3.29
CA TYR A 286 17.59 -2.22 -3.03
C TYR A 286 16.87 -3.34 -2.26
N ILE A 287 16.19 -2.99 -1.17
CA ILE A 287 15.49 -3.96 -0.30
C ILE A 287 14.00 -3.66 -0.09
N GLY A 288 13.53 -2.45 -0.39
CA GLY A 288 12.11 -2.12 -0.21
C GLY A 288 11.75 -0.68 -0.55
N MET A 289 10.46 -0.47 -0.82
CA MET A 289 9.89 0.84 -1.08
C MET A 289 8.54 0.98 -0.37
N GLY A 290 8.23 2.19 0.08
CA GLY A 290 6.97 2.52 0.73
C GLY A 290 6.52 3.94 0.43
N CYS A 291 5.22 4.18 0.56
CA CYS A 291 4.60 5.49 0.34
C CYS A 291 3.73 5.85 1.54
N GLY A 292 3.76 7.11 1.97
CA GLY A 292 3.00 7.58 3.11
C GLY A 292 2.88 9.11 3.18
N LYS A 293 2.04 9.63 4.08
CA LYS A 293 1.83 11.09 4.23
C LYS A 293 2.99 11.80 4.90
N THR A 294 3.78 11.06 5.69
CA THR A 294 4.96 11.55 6.41
C THR A 294 6.15 10.64 6.13
N LYS A 295 7.37 11.14 6.33
CA LYS A 295 8.61 10.34 6.21
C LYS A 295 8.53 9.07 7.06
N ALA A 296 8.10 9.19 8.32
CA ALA A 296 7.93 8.07 9.23
C ALA A 296 6.94 7.02 8.68
N SER A 297 5.77 7.44 8.20
CA SER A 297 4.78 6.50 7.64
C SER A 297 5.29 5.81 6.36
N ALA A 298 5.97 6.54 5.46
CA ALA A 298 6.54 5.98 4.25
C ALA A 298 7.65 4.96 4.56
N GLN A 299 8.51 5.27 5.53
CA GLN A 299 9.56 4.38 6.03
C GLN A 299 8.99 3.13 6.71
N ALA A 300 7.93 3.26 7.50
CA ALA A 300 7.28 2.11 8.14
C ALA A 300 6.71 1.14 7.09
N VAL A 301 6.09 1.66 6.03
CA VAL A 301 5.62 0.84 4.90
C VAL A 301 6.81 0.18 4.19
N ALA A 302 7.86 0.94 3.86
CA ALA A 302 9.04 0.41 3.18
C ALA A 302 9.74 -0.69 4.00
N SER A 303 9.86 -0.49 5.32
CA SER A 303 10.47 -1.45 6.24
C SER A 303 9.64 -2.72 6.35
N ARG A 304 8.32 -2.60 6.39
CA ARG A 304 7.40 -3.74 6.37
C ARG A 304 7.56 -4.54 5.07
N GLU A 305 7.60 -3.89 3.91
CA GLU A 305 7.82 -4.58 2.63
C GLU A 305 9.19 -5.28 2.58
N ALA A 306 10.24 -4.64 3.08
CA ALA A 306 11.56 -5.25 3.18
C ALA A 306 11.56 -6.51 4.08
N ILE A 307 10.92 -6.43 5.26
CA ILE A 307 10.82 -7.58 6.19
C ILE A 307 10.05 -8.77 5.57
N LYS A 308 9.07 -8.53 4.68
CA LYS A 308 8.36 -9.62 3.97
C LYS A 308 9.28 -10.48 3.12
N LEU A 309 10.36 -9.92 2.55
CA LEU A 309 11.34 -10.71 1.79
C LEU A 309 12.00 -11.80 2.65
N PHE A 310 12.18 -11.53 3.94
CA PHE A 310 12.85 -12.45 4.88
C PHE A 310 11.91 -13.51 5.49
N GLN A 311 10.59 -13.44 5.24
CA GLN A 311 9.61 -14.40 5.78
C GLN A 311 9.34 -15.59 4.86
N LYS A 312 9.62 -15.45 3.57
CA LYS A 312 9.27 -16.46 2.57
C LYS A 312 10.31 -17.59 2.57
N LYS A 313 11.26 -17.50 1.65
CA LYS A 313 12.39 -18.42 1.55
C LYS A 313 13.67 -17.61 1.64
N LYS A 314 14.78 -18.26 1.33
CA LYS A 314 16.09 -17.63 1.37
C LYS A 314 16.11 -16.42 0.42
N VAL A 315 16.76 -15.35 0.85
CA VAL A 315 16.93 -14.16 0.02
C VAL A 315 18.14 -14.28 -0.90
N VAL A 316 18.01 -13.73 -2.10
CA VAL A 316 19.04 -13.71 -3.13
C VAL A 316 19.24 -12.29 -3.64
N VAL A 317 20.48 -11.89 -3.84
CA VAL A 317 20.84 -10.65 -4.53
C VAL A 317 20.92 -10.98 -6.02
N LYS A 318 20.24 -10.22 -6.85
CA LYS A 318 20.30 -10.36 -8.32
C LYS A 318 20.49 -8.98 -8.96
N ILE A 319 21.12 -8.98 -10.13
CA ILE A 319 21.07 -7.84 -11.04
C ILE A 319 19.71 -7.86 -11.74
N CYS A 320 18.95 -6.78 -11.60
CA CYS A 320 17.61 -6.64 -12.16
C CYS A 320 17.49 -5.31 -12.91
N LYS A 321 16.60 -5.26 -13.90
CA LYS A 321 16.26 -3.99 -14.58
C LYS A 321 15.21 -3.24 -13.77
N ARG A 322 15.46 -1.97 -13.48
CA ARG A 322 14.51 -1.01 -12.88
C ARG A 322 14.39 0.21 -13.78
N LYS A 323 13.28 0.94 -13.66
CA LYS A 323 13.13 2.23 -14.32
C LYS A 323 13.83 3.33 -13.53
N TYR A 324 14.58 4.19 -14.21
CA TYR A 324 15.11 5.43 -13.66
C TYR A 324 15.04 6.51 -14.73
N SER A 325 14.32 7.60 -14.47
CA SER A 325 14.12 8.69 -15.43
C SER A 325 13.65 8.22 -16.82
N GLY A 326 12.72 7.27 -16.86
CA GLY A 326 12.12 6.70 -18.07
C GLY A 326 12.89 5.53 -18.70
N HIS A 327 14.15 5.33 -18.31
CA HIS A 327 15.04 4.35 -18.93
C HIS A 327 15.24 3.11 -18.05
N ASP A 328 15.52 1.97 -18.68
CA ASP A 328 15.91 0.77 -17.94
C ASP A 328 17.36 0.91 -17.48
N VAL A 329 17.58 0.72 -16.18
CA VAL A 329 18.90 0.70 -15.54
C VAL A 329 19.07 -0.61 -14.77
N GLU A 330 20.28 -1.16 -14.80
CA GLU A 330 20.65 -2.34 -14.00
C GLU A 330 20.88 -1.94 -12.54
N ASP A 331 20.28 -2.70 -11.64
CA ASP A 331 20.32 -2.46 -10.19
C ASP A 331 20.54 -3.78 -9.44
N LEU A 332 21.22 -3.71 -8.29
CA LEU A 332 21.29 -4.80 -7.32
C LEU A 332 20.03 -4.81 -6.47
N VAL A 333 19.29 -5.91 -6.52
CA VAL A 333 17.98 -6.05 -5.90
C VAL A 333 17.97 -7.29 -5.02
N LEU A 334 17.47 -7.14 -3.79
CA LEU A 334 17.19 -8.27 -2.91
C LEU A 334 15.83 -8.86 -3.26
N LEU A 335 15.81 -10.16 -3.52
CA LEU A 335 14.62 -10.91 -3.90
C LEU A 335 14.49 -12.17 -3.05
N ASP A 336 13.29 -12.73 -3.06
CA ASP A 336 13.05 -14.11 -2.65
C ASP A 336 13.57 -15.07 -3.75
N GLU A 337 14.14 -16.22 -3.37
CA GLU A 337 14.80 -17.18 -4.27
C GLU A 337 13.90 -17.63 -5.43
N GLU A 338 12.61 -17.82 -5.17
CA GLU A 338 11.60 -18.29 -6.13
C GLU A 338 10.92 -17.18 -6.93
N SER A 339 11.35 -15.93 -6.78
CA SER A 339 10.79 -14.84 -7.57
C SER A 339 11.31 -14.90 -9.01
N HIS A 340 10.41 -15.23 -9.95
CA HIS A 340 10.74 -15.38 -11.38
C HIS A 340 10.58 -14.08 -12.21
N ALA A 341 9.84 -13.08 -11.73
CA ALA A 341 9.70 -11.78 -12.39
C ALA A 341 9.20 -10.69 -11.42
N PRO A 342 10.09 -9.99 -10.69
CA PRO A 342 9.66 -8.94 -9.77
C PRO A 342 9.19 -7.71 -10.56
N HIS A 343 7.94 -7.27 -10.34
CA HIS A 343 7.50 -5.95 -10.78
C HIS A 343 8.13 -4.89 -9.86
N LEU A 344 9.35 -4.48 -10.19
CA LEU A 344 10.13 -3.56 -9.37
C LEU A 344 9.68 -2.11 -9.57
N PRO A 345 9.55 -1.33 -8.49
CA PRO A 345 9.26 0.09 -8.62
C PRO A 345 10.46 0.84 -9.22
N PRO A 346 10.23 2.03 -9.81
CA PRO A 346 11.31 2.87 -10.31
C PRO A 346 12.31 3.21 -9.19
N ALA A 347 13.57 3.37 -9.55
CA ALA A 347 14.61 3.80 -8.62
C ALA A 347 14.49 5.29 -8.33
N LEU A 348 14.67 5.68 -7.07
CA LEU A 348 14.62 7.11 -6.68
C LEU A 348 15.95 7.84 -6.98
N LYS A 349 17.03 7.09 -7.14
CA LYS A 349 18.38 7.57 -7.50
C LYS A 349 18.94 6.64 -8.58
N ASN A 350 19.91 7.13 -9.34
CA ASN A 350 20.62 6.27 -10.29
C ASN A 350 21.37 5.18 -9.51
N PRO A 351 21.04 3.88 -9.70
CA PRO A 351 21.69 2.80 -8.97
C PRO A 351 23.20 2.69 -9.22
N GLN A 352 23.67 3.13 -10.38
CA GLN A 352 25.08 3.07 -10.77
C GLN A 352 25.97 4.07 -10.02
N ASP A 353 25.36 5.13 -9.45
CA ASP A 353 26.07 6.12 -8.63
C ASP A 353 26.33 5.61 -7.20
N LEU A 354 25.83 4.41 -6.86
CA LEU A 354 25.86 3.83 -5.52
C LEU A 354 26.87 2.67 -5.39
N LEU A 355 27.59 2.31 -6.45
CA LEU A 355 28.37 1.08 -6.58
C LEU A 355 29.88 1.26 -6.46
#